data_AF-A0A417WSG4-F1
#
_entry.id   AF-A0A417WSG4-F1
#
_cell.length_a   1.000
_cell.length_b   1.000
_cell.length_c   1.000
_cell.angle_alpha   90.00
_cell.angle_beta   90.00
_cell.angle_gamma   90.00
#
_symmetry.space_group_name_H-M   'P 1'
#
loop_
_entity.id
_entity.type
_entity.pdbx_description
1 polymer ?
#
loop_
_entity_poly.entity_id
_entity_poly.type
_entity_poly.pdbx_seq_one_letter_code
_entity_poly.pdbx_strand_id
1 'polypeptide(L)'
;MKSIKYDKEEFQDLVNSVTPLQAVEWLLMNGYPIQVRNLGKSTVDILCPSPDHNDTNFGNCKISTNRYDGRAGSRCHCYCCNMSYDSYDILKQFLSYRQSIEALIEISGKVDYYQSSKKIKKKKDPVAKETKELLVLRHIRASIW
;
A
#
# COMPACT_ATOMS: atom_id res chain seq x y z
N MET A 1 -0.29 -16.60 -10.39
CA MET A 1 -0.95 -15.80 -9.32
C MET A 1 -1.06 -14.36 -9.78
N LYS A 2 -2.21 -13.68 -9.58
CA LYS A 2 -2.45 -12.32 -10.09
C LYS A 2 -1.63 -11.29 -9.29
N SER A 3 -0.90 -10.42 -9.99
CA SER A 3 -0.21 -9.26 -9.38
C SER A 3 -1.24 -8.27 -8.86
N ILE A 4 -1.17 -7.94 -7.57
CA ILE A 4 -1.97 -6.86 -6.98
C ILE A 4 -1.32 -5.54 -7.42
N LYS A 5 -2.02 -4.74 -8.22
CA LYS A 5 -1.60 -3.40 -8.60
C LYS A 5 -2.75 -2.45 -8.26
N TYR A 6 -2.53 -1.61 -7.25
CA TYR A 6 -3.38 -0.46 -6.98
C TYR A 6 -2.99 0.67 -7.92
N ASP A 7 -3.95 1.51 -8.31
CA ASP A 7 -3.58 2.78 -8.93
C ASP A 7 -2.98 3.73 -7.88
N LYS A 8 -2.43 4.86 -8.35
CA LYS A 8 -1.70 5.78 -7.48
C LYS A 8 -2.59 6.39 -6.39
N GLU A 9 -3.87 6.62 -6.69
CA GLU A 9 -4.82 7.25 -5.77
C GLU A 9 -5.28 6.25 -4.71
N GLU A 10 -5.65 5.03 -5.11
CA GLU A 10 -6.00 3.94 -4.20
C GLU A 10 -4.84 3.58 -3.27
N PHE A 11 -3.61 3.56 -3.82
CA PHE A 11 -2.41 3.30 -3.02
C PHE A 11 -2.18 4.40 -1.99
N GLN A 12 -2.28 5.67 -2.39
CA GLN A 12 -2.09 6.78 -1.46
C GLN A 12 -3.18 6.83 -0.39
N ASP A 13 -4.44 6.54 -0.74
CA ASP A 13 -5.54 6.42 0.22
C ASP A 13 -5.27 5.31 1.26
N LEU A 14 -4.81 4.14 0.81
CA LEU A 14 -4.45 3.03 1.68
C LEU A 14 -3.32 3.42 2.64
N VAL A 15 -2.22 3.98 2.13
CA VAL A 15 -1.09 4.44 2.95
C VAL A 15 -1.55 5.50 3.94
N ASN A 16 -2.34 6.47 3.49
CA ASN A 16 -2.88 7.53 4.34
C ASN A 16 -3.85 7.00 5.39
N SER A 17 -4.42 5.80 5.24
CA SER A 17 -5.31 5.21 6.24
C SER A 17 -4.58 4.63 7.45
N VAL A 18 -3.27 4.36 7.33
CA VAL A 18 -2.44 3.74 8.36
C VAL A 18 -1.38 4.71 8.84
N THR A 19 -1.26 4.92 10.15
CA THR A 19 -0.21 5.79 10.69
C THR A 19 1.14 5.09 10.75
N PRO A 20 2.27 5.83 10.64
CA PRO A 20 3.59 5.29 10.90
C PRO A 20 3.71 4.51 12.22
N LEU A 21 3.06 4.98 13.29
CA LEU A 21 3.07 4.27 14.58
C LEU A 21 2.40 2.89 14.48
N GLN A 22 1.23 2.80 13.85
CA GLN A 22 0.52 1.54 13.69
C GLN A 22 1.34 0.53 12.86
N ALA A 23 2.08 1.01 11.86
CA ALA A 23 3.00 0.17 11.09
C ALA A 23 4.11 -0.42 11.97
N VAL A 24 4.70 0.40 12.86
CA VAL A 24 5.72 -0.05 13.82
C VAL A 24 5.13 -1.06 14.81
N GLU A 25 3.95 -0.79 15.37
CA GLU A 25 3.26 -1.69 16.30
C GLU A 25 2.95 -3.04 15.66
N TRP A 26 2.47 -3.04 14.41
CA TRP A 26 2.19 -4.26 13.66
C TRP A 26 3.45 -5.09 13.41
N LEU A 27 4.57 -4.45 13.03
CA LEU A 27 5.86 -5.13 12.85
C LEU A 27 6.33 -5.79 14.15
N LEU A 28 6.21 -5.10 15.29
CA LEU A 28 6.54 -5.65 16.61
C LEU A 28 5.65 -6.84 16.97
N MET A 29 4.34 -6.74 16.77
CA MET A 29 3.38 -7.81 17.06
C MET A 29 3.61 -9.06 16.20
N ASN A 30 4.09 -8.89 14.97
CA ASN A 30 4.38 -9.98 14.04
C ASN A 30 5.83 -10.48 14.07
N GLY A 31 6.65 -10.02 15.04
CA GLY A 31 8.00 -10.53 15.28
C GLY A 31 9.07 -10.07 14.29
N TYR A 32 8.84 -8.96 13.57
CA TYR A 32 9.88 -8.38 12.70
C TYR A 32 10.94 -7.65 13.54
N PRO A 33 12.21 -7.67 13.11
CA PRO A 33 13.34 -7.15 13.89
C PRO A 33 13.46 -5.61 13.82
N ILE A 34 12.34 -4.90 13.96
CA ILE A 34 12.36 -3.43 14.04
C ILE A 34 12.88 -2.99 15.39
N GLN A 35 13.84 -2.07 15.39
CA GLN A 35 14.40 -1.52 16.62
C GLN A 35 13.65 -0.23 17.00
N VAL A 36 13.13 -0.17 18.22
CA VAL A 36 12.28 0.92 18.70
C VAL A 36 12.70 1.34 20.11
N ARG A 37 12.67 2.65 20.39
CA ARG A 37 12.78 3.22 21.75
C ARG A 37 11.61 4.13 22.06
N ASN A 38 11.39 4.38 23.34
CA ASN A 38 10.38 5.33 23.82
C ASN A 38 8.93 4.98 23.43
N LEU A 39 8.62 3.69 23.25
CA LEU A 39 7.23 3.21 23.16
C LEU A 39 6.41 3.71 24.36
N GLY A 40 5.20 4.20 24.09
CA GLY A 40 4.30 4.76 25.11
C GLY A 40 4.63 6.20 25.56
N LYS A 41 5.67 6.85 25.02
CA LYS A 41 5.98 8.27 25.29
C LYS A 41 5.37 9.20 24.23
N SER A 42 5.58 10.51 24.39
CA SER A 42 5.14 11.54 23.43
C SER A 42 5.80 11.43 22.05
N THR A 43 6.95 10.77 21.97
CA THR A 43 7.64 10.44 20.72
C THR A 43 8.23 9.03 20.82
N VAL A 44 8.17 8.30 19.73
CA VAL A 44 8.76 6.98 19.54
C VAL A 44 9.93 7.12 18.59
N ASP A 45 11.09 6.59 18.98
CA ASP A 45 12.29 6.64 18.14
C ASP A 45 12.46 5.31 17.40
N ILE A 46 12.69 5.38 16.11
CA ILE A 46 13.06 4.24 15.25
C ILE A 46 14.38 4.51 14.57
N LEU A 47 15.00 3.47 13.99
CA LEU A 47 16.08 3.68 13.02
C LEU A 47 15.49 4.25 11.72
N CYS A 48 16.28 5.06 11.02
CA CYS A 48 15.83 5.70 9.79
C CYS A 48 15.49 4.65 8.71
N PRO A 49 14.32 4.70 8.07
CA PRO A 49 13.98 3.79 6.96
C PRO A 49 14.74 4.09 5.65
N SER A 50 15.57 5.12 5.57
CA SER A 50 16.27 5.40 4.30
C SER A 50 17.36 4.35 4.05
N PRO A 51 17.41 3.70 2.87
CA PRO A 51 18.50 2.79 2.53
C PRO A 51 19.85 3.51 2.41
N ASP A 52 19.82 4.80 2.06
CA ASP A 52 21.02 5.63 1.88
C ASP A 52 21.53 6.22 3.21
N HIS A 53 20.81 6.01 4.31
CA HIS A 53 21.16 6.50 5.63
C HIS A 53 21.31 5.33 6.60
N ASN A 54 22.55 4.84 6.74
CA ASN A 54 22.87 3.74 7.63
C ASN A 54 23.02 4.22 9.08
N ASP A 55 21.96 4.81 9.61
CA ASP A 55 21.94 5.34 10.97
C ASP A 55 21.73 4.22 11.96
N THR A 56 22.75 3.96 12.76
CA THR A 56 22.69 3.02 13.87
C THR A 56 22.22 3.70 15.17
N ASN A 57 21.99 5.01 15.15
CA ASN A 57 21.71 5.80 16.35
C ASN A 57 20.24 6.19 16.44
N PHE A 58 19.63 5.85 17.57
CA PHE A 58 18.30 6.35 17.92
C PHE A 58 18.31 7.86 18.16
N GLY A 59 17.17 8.49 17.90
CA GLY A 59 16.92 9.89 18.20
C GLY A 59 16.82 10.79 16.97
N ASN A 60 17.30 10.34 15.81
CA ASN A 60 17.19 11.10 14.56
C ASN A 60 15.85 10.89 13.86
N CYS A 61 15.31 9.67 13.85
CA CYS A 61 14.01 9.37 13.25
C CYS A 61 12.95 9.21 14.35
N LYS A 62 11.99 10.14 14.38
CA LYS A 62 10.97 10.23 15.44
C LYS A 62 9.57 10.12 14.86
N ILE A 63 8.75 9.30 15.50
CA ILE A 63 7.31 9.23 15.31
C ILE A 63 6.66 9.98 16.47
N SER A 64 5.92 11.04 16.19
CA SER A 64 5.19 11.74 17.24
C SER A 64 3.89 11.04 17.57
N THR A 65 3.65 10.73 18.85
CA THR A 65 2.39 10.14 19.31
C THR A 65 1.29 11.19 19.53
N ASN A 66 1.63 12.48 19.46
CA ASN A 66 0.63 13.55 19.39
C ASN A 66 -0.27 13.42 18.15
N ARG A 67 -1.51 13.91 18.27
CA ARG A 67 -2.49 13.92 17.19
C ARG A 67 -2.27 15.13 16.28
N TYR A 68 -1.66 14.95 15.11
CA TYR A 68 -1.43 16.03 14.15
C TYR A 68 -2.57 16.20 13.14
N ASP A 69 -3.14 15.10 12.67
CA ASP A 69 -4.26 15.03 11.73
C ASP A 69 -5.49 14.38 12.39
N GLY A 70 -5.60 14.52 13.71
CA GLY A 70 -6.58 13.80 14.53
C GLY A 70 -6.17 12.38 14.91
N ARG A 71 -5.10 11.82 14.33
CA ARG A 71 -4.60 10.47 14.62
C ARG A 71 -3.24 10.52 15.32
N ALA A 72 -3.08 9.69 16.35
CA ALA A 72 -1.81 9.55 17.04
C ALA A 72 -0.79 8.85 16.12
N GLY A 73 0.46 9.30 16.13
CA GLY A 73 1.50 8.61 15.38
C GLY A 73 1.54 8.93 13.88
N SER A 74 0.79 9.91 13.40
CA SER A 74 0.65 10.20 11.96
C SER A 74 1.86 10.86 11.30
N ARG A 75 2.85 11.29 12.10
CA ARG A 75 4.05 11.96 11.59
C ARG A 75 5.31 11.24 12.03
N CYS A 76 6.03 10.69 11.06
CA CYS A 76 7.42 10.25 11.20
C CYS A 76 8.34 11.22 10.46
N HIS A 77 9.36 11.73 11.14
CA HIS A 77 10.35 12.62 10.54
C HIS A 77 11.76 12.23 10.98
N CYS A 78 12.68 12.16 10.02
CA CYS A 78 14.11 12.03 10.30
C CYS A 78 14.81 13.37 10.18
N TYR A 79 15.41 13.83 11.27
CA TYR A 79 16.15 15.08 11.35
C TYR A 79 17.53 15.01 10.68
N CYS A 80 18.08 13.82 10.45
CA CYS A 80 19.36 13.67 9.77
C CYS A 80 19.20 13.72 8.24
N CYS A 81 18.22 12.98 7.70
CA CYS A 81 17.90 13.04 6.26
C CYS A 81 17.03 14.25 5.89
N ASN A 82 16.44 14.93 6.87
CA ASN A 82 15.40 15.95 6.68
C ASN A 82 14.21 15.46 5.84
N MET A 83 13.84 14.18 6.01
CA MET A 83 12.78 13.50 5.26
C MET A 83 11.66 13.05 6.18
N SER A 84 10.45 12.95 5.64
CA SER A 84 9.30 12.34 6.33
C SER A 84 9.03 10.97 5.73
N TYR A 85 8.59 10.04 6.56
CA TYR A 85 8.29 8.66 6.17
C TYR A 85 6.84 8.33 6.48
N ASP A 86 6.20 7.63 5.56
CA ASP A 86 4.85 7.11 5.77
C ASP A 86 4.88 5.67 6.32
N SER A 87 3.70 5.10 6.54
CA SER A 87 3.55 3.73 7.02
C SER A 87 4.14 2.70 6.05
N TYR A 88 4.06 2.94 4.74
CA TYR A 88 4.62 2.05 3.72
C TYR A 88 6.15 2.09 3.70
N ASP A 89 6.76 3.27 3.84
CA ASP A 89 8.21 3.45 3.90
C ASP A 89 8.86 2.66 5.04
N ILE A 90 8.16 2.56 6.17
CA ILE A 90 8.58 1.76 7.33
C ILE A 90 8.42 0.27 7.03
N LEU A 91 7.25 -0.15 6.53
CA LEU A 91 6.96 -1.57 6.27
C LEU A 91 7.90 -2.17 5.21
N LYS A 92 8.18 -1.43 4.13
CA LYS A 92 8.99 -1.93 3.00
C LYS A 92 10.46 -2.20 3.35
N GLN A 93 10.93 -1.78 4.53
CA GLN A 93 12.26 -2.15 5.04
C GLN A 93 12.37 -3.64 5.38
N PHE A 94 11.26 -4.24 5.83
CA PHE A 94 11.22 -5.61 6.34
C PHE A 94 10.40 -6.54 5.44
N LEU A 95 9.56 -5.97 4.57
CA LEU A 95 8.55 -6.68 3.80
C LEU A 95 8.72 -6.44 2.30
N SER A 96 8.37 -7.44 1.48
CA SER A 96 8.17 -7.23 0.05
C SER A 96 6.97 -6.31 -0.22
N TYR A 97 6.91 -5.67 -1.39
CA TYR A 97 5.78 -4.82 -1.80
C TYR A 97 4.42 -5.47 -1.51
N ARG A 98 4.25 -6.74 -1.86
CA ARG A 98 3.00 -7.47 -1.63
C ARG A 98 2.67 -7.58 -0.14
N GLN A 99 3.64 -7.97 0.69
CA GLN A 99 3.45 -8.12 2.12
C GLN A 99 3.18 -6.78 2.80
N SER A 100 3.86 -5.70 2.38
CA SER A 100 3.58 -4.35 2.88
C SER A 100 2.14 -3.94 2.59
N ILE A 101 1.63 -4.22 1.39
CA ILE A 101 0.24 -3.96 1.01
C ILE A 101 -0.74 -4.79 1.85
N GLU A 102 -0.47 -6.08 2.04
CA GLU A 102 -1.31 -6.95 2.88
C GLU A 102 -1.36 -6.45 4.33
N ALA A 103 -0.21 -6.05 4.89
CA ALA A 103 -0.12 -5.45 6.22
C ALA A 103 -0.89 -4.12 6.31
N LEU A 104 -0.75 -3.21 5.33
CA LEU A 104 -1.50 -1.96 5.31
C LEU A 104 -3.02 -2.20 5.30
N ILE A 105 -3.49 -3.17 4.51
CA ILE A 105 -4.91 -3.51 4.43
C ILE A 105 -5.40 -4.06 5.77
N GLU A 106 -4.63 -4.95 6.39
CA GLU A 106 -4.93 -5.51 7.71
C GLU A 106 -5.03 -4.42 8.77
N ILE A 107 -4.01 -3.55 8.86
CA ILE A 107 -3.94 -2.45 9.83
C ILE A 107 -5.06 -1.42 9.61
N SER A 108 -5.43 -1.16 8.35
CA SER A 108 -6.49 -0.20 8.02
C SER A 108 -7.87 -0.60 8.54
N GLY A 109 -8.08 -1.90 8.84
CA GLY A 109 -9.40 -2.46 9.16
C GLY A 109 -10.39 -2.45 7.99
N LYS A 110 -9.98 -2.00 6.79
CA LYS A 110 -10.81 -1.89 5.58
C LYS A 110 -10.57 -3.07 4.62
N VAL A 111 -10.44 -4.27 5.17
CA VAL A 111 -10.12 -5.49 4.41
C VAL A 111 -11.12 -5.68 3.27
N ASP A 112 -12.41 -5.59 3.55
CA ASP A 112 -13.46 -5.75 2.55
C ASP A 112 -13.39 -4.70 1.45
N TYR A 113 -13.05 -3.45 1.76
CA TYR A 113 -12.96 -2.38 0.76
C TYR A 113 -11.82 -2.63 -0.24
N TYR A 114 -10.60 -2.87 0.24
CA TYR A 114 -9.43 -3.07 -0.62
C TYR A 114 -9.37 -4.48 -1.23
N GLN A 115 -10.10 -5.45 -0.67
CA GLN A 115 -10.29 -6.76 -1.29
C GLN A 115 -11.47 -6.80 -2.26
N SER A 116 -12.53 -5.99 -2.08
CA SER A 116 -13.69 -5.91 -2.99
C SER A 116 -13.53 -4.91 -4.14
N SER A 117 -12.66 -3.90 -4.03
CA SER A 117 -12.20 -3.09 -5.17
C SER A 117 -11.57 -3.95 -6.27
N LYS A 118 -11.22 -5.21 -5.95
CA LYS A 118 -10.90 -6.29 -6.88
C LYS A 118 -12.09 -6.86 -7.66
N LYS A 119 -13.26 -6.18 -7.75
CA LYS A 119 -14.20 -6.41 -8.84
C LYS A 119 -13.52 -6.03 -10.15
N ILE A 120 -12.74 -6.99 -10.65
CA ILE A 120 -12.44 -7.28 -12.04
C ILE A 120 -12.79 -6.09 -12.91
N LYS A 121 -11.82 -5.20 -13.17
CA LYS A 121 -11.84 -4.51 -14.47
C LYS A 121 -11.85 -5.65 -15.47
N LYS A 122 -13.03 -6.09 -15.91
CA LYS A 122 -13.16 -6.85 -17.14
C LYS A 122 -12.39 -5.97 -18.10
N LYS A 123 -11.28 -6.46 -18.66
CA LYS A 123 -10.81 -5.88 -19.90
C LYS A 123 -12.08 -5.79 -20.75
N LYS A 124 -12.48 -4.58 -21.17
CA LYS A 124 -13.38 -4.50 -22.31
C LYS A 124 -12.61 -5.25 -23.38
N ASP A 125 -13.05 -6.46 -23.70
CA ASP A 125 -12.50 -7.20 -24.83
C ASP A 125 -12.52 -6.22 -26.02
N PRO A 126 -11.39 -5.93 -26.67
CA PRO A 126 -11.43 -5.25 -27.95
C PRO A 126 -11.89 -6.27 -29.00
N VAL A 127 -13.13 -6.73 -28.90
CA VAL A 127 -13.75 -7.57 -29.92
C VAL A 127 -15.14 -7.04 -30.20
N ALA A 128 -15.17 -5.94 -30.95
CA ALA A 128 -16.35 -5.51 -31.69
C ALA A 128 -15.91 -4.78 -32.97
N LYS A 129 -15.04 -5.41 -33.77
CA LYS A 129 -14.82 -5.00 -35.17
C LYS A 129 -14.76 -6.14 -36.19
N GLU A 130 -15.06 -7.38 -35.81
CA GLU A 130 -15.08 -8.53 -36.74
C GLU A 130 -16.41 -9.30 -36.78
N THR A 131 -17.51 -8.69 -36.32
CA THR A 131 -18.86 -9.28 -36.48
C THR A 131 -19.68 -8.68 -37.62
N LYS A 132 -19.07 -7.86 -38.50
CA LYS A 132 -19.73 -7.40 -39.74
C LYS A 132 -19.41 -8.22 -40.99
N GLU A 133 -18.31 -8.97 -41.06
CA GLU A 133 -18.01 -9.79 -42.25
C GLU A 133 -18.66 -11.18 -42.23
N LEU A 134 -18.96 -11.75 -41.05
CA LEU A 134 -19.61 -13.07 -40.95
C LEU A 134 -21.13 -13.07 -41.19
N LEU A 135 -21.77 -11.89 -41.17
CA LEU A 135 -23.22 -11.75 -41.47
C LEU A 135 -23.50 -11.64 -42.98
N VAL A 136 -22.50 -11.25 -43.78
CA VAL A 136 -22.64 -11.15 -45.25
C VAL A 136 -22.56 -12.53 -45.90
N LEU A 137 -21.77 -13.47 -45.35
CA LEU A 137 -21.64 -14.84 -45.88
C LEU A 137 -22.84 -15.75 -45.60
N ARG A 138 -23.71 -15.41 -44.65
CA ARG A 138 -24.91 -16.22 -44.34
C ARG A 138 -26.14 -15.88 -45.17
N HIS A 139 -26.14 -14.78 -45.94
CA HIS A 139 -27.26 -14.41 -46.80
C HIS A 139 -27.15 -14.91 -48.25
N ILE A 140 -25.98 -15.40 -48.68
CA ILE A 140 -25.78 -15.83 -50.09
C ILE A 140 -26.16 -17.31 -50.32
N ARG A 141 -26.33 -18.11 -49.25
CA ARG A 141 -26.50 -19.57 -49.38
C ARG A 141 -27.95 -20.08 -49.26
N ALA A 142 -28.93 -19.19 -49.24
CA ALA A 142 -30.36 -19.53 -49.12
C ALA A 142 -31.19 -19.26 -50.41
N SER A 143 -30.55 -19.20 -51.59
CA SER A 143 -31.25 -18.98 -52.87
C SER A 143 -30.92 -20.00 -53.96
N ILE A 144 -30.51 -21.22 -53.59
CA ILE A 144 -30.40 -22.32 -54.57
C ILE A 144 -31.03 -23.57 -53.93
N TRP A 145 -31.97 -24.15 -54.68
CA TRP A 145 -32.91 -25.25 -54.40
C TRP A 145 -34.32 -24.79 -53.99
#